data_AF-A0A0W0F0T4-F1
#
_entry.id   AF-A0A0W0F0T4-F1
#
_cell.length_a   1.000
_cell.length_b   1.000
_cell.length_c   1.000
_cell.angle_alpha   90.00
_cell.angle_beta   90.00
_cell.angle_gamma   90.00
#
_symmetry.space_group_name_H-M   'P 1'
#
loop_
_entity.id
_entity.type
_entity.pdbx_description
1 polymer ?
#
loop_
_entity_poly.entity_id
_entity_poly.type
_entity_poly.pdbx_seq_one_letter_code
_entity_poly.pdbx_strand_id
1 'polypeptide(L)'
;MRIPIQYNVGTEIVETKALIDSGAGGRFICEEEARKLKRPWTRLEKPIKVFNVDGTRNKIGWITHSVTIDITVGDRSMKETLLISGLGPERVILGLPWLQDHNPDIDWVTGVVHFRPRRKIMIKRPMKPFIGILDETKELDTGILDKVEDDEVLIRSFIKGEEDSDEVQINTKLSASQVLAQAHEVKAKPLEELLPAYLSDYVDRFEKKKAERFPPSRPYDHAIDLKLDFKPRDCKIYSLSPKEQIEQDKFLDENLRKGYIRPSKSPMASPFFFVAKKEAGALRPCQDYRDLNNRTIKNCYPLPLVTDLMDKLKTARVFTKLDLRNGYNNIRIKDGDQWKAAFKTP
;
A
#
# COMPACT_ATOMS: atom_id res chain seq x y z
N MET A 1 8.68 -1.36 22.43
CA MET A 1 8.39 -1.54 23.88
C MET A 1 8.33 -3.04 24.17
N ARG A 2 8.82 -3.51 25.33
CA ARG A 2 8.85 -4.95 25.64
C ARG A 2 7.84 -5.30 26.73
N ILE A 3 6.94 -6.24 26.44
CA ILE A 3 5.92 -6.73 27.38
C ILE A 3 6.26 -8.13 27.87
N PRO A 4 5.93 -8.49 29.13
CA PRO A 4 6.13 -9.84 29.63
C PRO A 4 5.16 -10.80 28.93
N ILE A 5 5.68 -11.95 28.51
CA ILE A 5 4.91 -13.06 27.97
C ILE A 5 5.37 -14.37 28.61
N GLN A 6 4.49 -15.36 28.64
CA GLN A 6 4.81 -16.71 29.10
C GLN A 6 4.46 -17.73 28.01
N TYR A 7 5.23 -18.80 27.89
CA TYR A 7 4.88 -19.96 27.05
C TYR A 7 5.44 -21.25 27.64
N ASN A 8 4.86 -22.38 27.23
CA ASN A 8 5.22 -23.69 27.76
C ASN A 8 6.35 -24.34 26.94
N VAL A 9 7.38 -24.82 27.64
CA VAL A 9 8.42 -25.70 27.12
C VAL A 9 8.27 -27.06 27.82
N GLY A 10 7.54 -27.98 27.19
CA GLY A 10 7.14 -29.23 27.85
C GLY A 10 6.20 -28.95 29.03
N THR A 11 6.65 -29.26 30.24
CA THR A 11 5.94 -28.99 31.51
C THR A 11 6.37 -27.71 32.21
N GLU A 12 7.40 -27.02 31.71
CA GLU A 12 7.92 -25.81 32.31
C GLU A 12 7.29 -24.56 31.68
N ILE A 13 6.95 -23.57 32.51
CA ILE A 13 6.50 -22.25 32.06
C ILE A 13 7.74 -21.35 31.96
N VAL A 14 8.02 -20.86 30.76
CA VAL A 14 9.11 -19.93 30.49
C VAL A 14 8.55 -18.51 30.40
N GLU A 15 9.07 -17.61 31.22
CA GLU A 15 8.79 -16.18 31.12
C GLU A 15 9.85 -15.50 30.24
N THR A 16 9.38 -14.68 29.30
CA THR A 16 10.27 -13.84 28.49
C THR A 16 9.62 -12.50 28.20
N LYS A 17 10.33 -11.65 27.46
CA LYS A 17 9.81 -10.36 27.00
C LYS A 17 9.63 -10.38 25.49
N ALA A 18 8.44 -10.03 25.04
CA ALA A 18 8.14 -9.82 23.62
C ALA A 18 8.20 -8.33 23.28
N LEU A 19 8.81 -8.00 22.15
CA LEU A 19 8.77 -6.66 21.59
C LEU A 19 7.41 -6.46 20.90
N ILE A 20 6.66 -5.45 21.34
CA ILE A 20 5.54 -4.90 20.59
C ILE A 20 6.08 -3.94 19.53
N ASP A 21 5.80 -4.23 18.27
CA ASP A 21 6.24 -3.44 17.12
C ASP A 21 5.14 -3.35 16.04
N SER A 22 4.43 -2.21 15.99
CA SER A 22 3.43 -1.96 14.95
C SER A 22 4.02 -1.82 13.54
N GLY A 23 5.33 -1.64 13.41
CA GLY A 23 6.05 -1.63 12.14
C GLY A 23 6.39 -3.03 11.61
N ALA A 24 6.29 -4.07 12.45
CA ALA A 24 6.52 -5.45 12.07
C ALA A 24 5.26 -6.04 11.39
N GLY A 25 5.42 -6.52 10.16
CA GLY A 25 4.33 -7.08 9.35
C GLY A 25 3.89 -8.50 9.74
N GLY A 26 4.51 -9.10 10.75
CA GLY A 26 4.26 -10.48 11.16
C GLY A 26 4.52 -10.69 12.65
N ARG A 27 4.33 -11.93 13.09
CA ARG A 27 4.69 -12.40 14.43
C ARG A 27 5.94 -13.23 14.30
N PHE A 28 6.96 -12.96 15.11
CA PHE A 28 8.26 -13.59 14.93
C PHE A 28 8.82 -14.16 16.23
N ILE A 29 9.60 -15.23 16.10
CA ILE A 29 10.41 -15.81 17.16
C ILE A 29 11.84 -16.03 16.65
N CYS A 30 12.84 -15.83 17.50
CA CYS A 30 14.21 -16.11 17.11
C CYS A 30 14.49 -17.61 17.12
N GLU A 31 15.36 -18.06 16.22
CA GLU A 31 15.63 -19.48 16.02
C GLU A 31 16.10 -20.18 17.31
N GLU A 32 16.91 -19.51 18.12
CA GLU A 32 17.39 -20.03 19.41
C GLU A 32 16.23 -20.34 20.37
N GLU A 33 15.24 -19.45 20.48
CA GLU A 33 14.05 -19.70 21.30
C GLU A 33 13.15 -20.77 20.68
N ALA A 34 12.99 -20.75 19.35
CA ALA A 34 12.17 -21.74 18.66
C ALA A 34 12.71 -23.17 18.85
N ARG A 35 14.03 -23.35 18.94
CA ARG A 35 14.68 -24.64 19.22
C ARG A 35 14.42 -25.11 20.65
N LYS A 36 14.41 -24.20 21.64
CA LYS A 36 14.14 -24.55 23.05
C LYS A 36 12.75 -25.11 23.26
N LEU A 37 11.76 -24.68 22.47
CA LEU A 37 10.37 -25.14 22.56
C LEU A 37 10.21 -26.66 22.36
N LYS A 38 11.15 -27.33 21.68
CA LYS A 38 11.05 -28.76 21.30
C LYS A 38 9.73 -29.11 20.57
N ARG A 39 9.18 -28.14 19.82
CA ARG A 39 7.96 -28.30 19.02
C ARG A 39 8.34 -28.54 17.55
N PRO A 40 7.53 -29.28 16.78
CA PRO A 40 7.75 -29.43 15.35
C PRO A 40 7.63 -28.07 14.66
N TRP A 41 8.51 -27.82 13.70
CA TRP A 41 8.46 -26.63 12.86
C TRP A 41 7.72 -26.94 11.57
N THR A 42 6.83 -26.03 11.17
CA THR A 42 6.11 -26.13 9.90
C THR A 42 6.89 -25.39 8.83
N ARG A 43 7.31 -26.09 7.77
CA ARG A 43 7.95 -25.48 6.60
C ARG A 43 6.92 -24.67 5.82
N LEU A 44 7.28 -23.46 5.42
CA LEU A 44 6.43 -22.60 4.60
C LEU A 44 6.47 -23.06 3.14
N GLU A 45 5.33 -23.05 2.46
CA GLU A 45 5.23 -23.35 1.03
C GLU A 45 6.07 -22.40 0.17
N LYS A 46 6.09 -21.11 0.54
CA LYS A 46 6.88 -20.06 -0.12
C LYS A 46 7.78 -19.36 0.90
N PRO A 47 9.11 -19.41 0.75
CA PRO A 47 10.03 -18.68 1.60
C PRO A 47 9.78 -17.17 1.58
N ILE A 48 9.78 -16.53 2.75
CA ILE A 48 9.53 -15.09 2.88
C ILE A 48 10.86 -14.37 3.02
N LYS A 49 11.16 -13.45 2.09
CA LYS A 49 12.35 -12.60 2.18
C LYS A 49 12.13 -11.49 3.22
N VAL A 50 13.04 -11.35 4.17
CA VAL A 50 12.93 -10.38 5.27
C VAL A 50 13.94 -9.26 5.14
N PHE A 51 13.50 -8.04 5.40
CA PHE A 51 14.34 -6.86 5.52
C PHE A 51 14.32 -6.39 6.98
N ASN A 52 15.48 -6.08 7.56
CA ASN A 52 15.52 -5.48 8.89
C ASN A 52 15.00 -4.04 8.83
N VAL A 53 14.39 -3.57 9.91
CA VAL A 53 13.82 -2.21 10.04
C VAL A 53 14.91 -1.13 9.91
N ASP A 54 16.17 -1.47 10.24
CA ASP A 54 17.33 -0.58 10.18
C ASP A 54 18.12 -0.65 8.84
N GLY A 55 17.63 -1.42 7.85
CA GLY A 55 18.29 -1.59 6.56
C GLY A 55 19.54 -2.50 6.57
N THR A 56 19.89 -3.10 7.71
CA THR A 56 21.00 -4.06 7.79
C THR A 56 20.63 -5.42 7.17
N ARG A 57 21.66 -6.20 6.79
CA ARG A 57 21.45 -7.57 6.27
C ARG A 57 20.96 -8.49 7.39
N ASN A 58 19.76 -9.03 7.24
CA ASN A 58 19.28 -10.13 8.08
C ASN A 58 20.22 -11.34 7.90
N LYS A 59 20.73 -11.93 9.00
CA LYS A 59 21.64 -13.08 8.98
C LYS A 59 21.04 -14.32 8.32
N ILE A 60 19.71 -14.44 8.33
CA ILE A 60 18.98 -15.63 7.85
C ILE A 60 18.48 -15.42 6.40
N GLY A 61 18.30 -14.17 5.96
CA GLY A 61 17.93 -13.80 4.57
C GLY A 61 16.53 -14.22 4.10
N TRP A 62 16.03 -15.36 4.56
CA TRP A 62 14.75 -15.97 4.19
C TRP A 62 14.13 -16.70 5.39
N ILE A 63 12.89 -16.37 5.73
CA ILE A 63 12.09 -17.18 6.65
C ILE A 63 11.54 -18.37 5.86
N THR A 64 11.80 -19.56 6.37
CA THR A 64 11.40 -20.82 5.74
C THR A 64 10.51 -21.68 6.64
N HIS A 65 10.43 -21.36 7.93
CA HIS A 65 9.73 -22.17 8.92
C HIS A 65 8.94 -21.30 9.91
N SER A 66 7.91 -21.88 10.49
CA SER A 66 7.11 -21.31 11.57
C SER A 66 6.92 -22.32 12.70
N VAL A 67 6.53 -21.85 13.87
CA VAL A 67 6.20 -22.67 15.03
C VAL A 67 4.92 -22.15 15.67
N THR A 68 4.03 -23.05 16.06
CA THR A 68 2.79 -22.68 16.77
C THR A 68 2.95 -22.97 18.25
N ILE A 69 2.68 -21.96 19.09
CA ILE A 69 2.78 -22.05 20.54
C ILE A 69 1.59 -21.38 21.23
N ASP A 70 1.31 -21.82 22.46
CA ASP A 70 0.40 -21.12 23.35
C ASP A 70 1.20 -20.07 24.14
N ILE A 71 0.83 -18.79 23.97
CA ILE A 71 1.44 -17.63 24.63
C ILE A 71 0.42 -17.08 25.62
N THR A 72 0.86 -16.77 26.82
CA THR A 72 0.09 -16.05 27.83
C THR A 72 0.64 -14.64 27.98
N VAL A 73 -0.25 -13.64 27.89
CA VAL A 73 0.06 -12.22 28.11
C VAL A 73 -0.91 -11.72 29.17
N GLY A 74 -0.41 -11.25 30.31
CA GLY A 74 -1.27 -10.87 31.43
C GLY A 74 -2.17 -12.03 31.87
N ASP A 75 -3.48 -11.83 31.80
CA ASP A 75 -4.52 -12.81 32.18
C ASP A 75 -5.03 -13.67 31.03
N ARG A 76 -4.50 -13.50 29.81
CA ARG A 76 -5.04 -14.14 28.61
C ARG A 76 -4.03 -15.06 27.94
N SER A 77 -4.43 -16.32 27.76
CA SER A 77 -3.71 -17.30 26.93
C SER A 77 -4.28 -17.36 25.51
N MET A 78 -3.41 -17.49 24.53
CA MET A 78 -3.73 -17.49 23.10
C MET A 78 -2.76 -18.38 22.32
N LYS A 79 -3.29 -19.08 21.32
CA LYS A 79 -2.49 -19.90 20.41
C LYS A 79 -2.03 -19.05 19.22
N GLU A 80 -0.72 -18.96 19.03
CA GLU A 80 -0.10 -18.10 18.02
C GLU A 80 0.88 -18.88 17.14
N THR A 81 0.84 -18.61 15.84
CA THR A 81 1.84 -19.11 14.88
C THR A 81 2.89 -18.02 14.65
N LEU A 82 4.14 -18.31 15.04
CA LEU A 82 5.27 -17.40 14.97
C LEU A 82 6.24 -17.81 13.84
N LEU A 83 6.65 -16.85 13.04
CA LEU A 83 7.65 -17.04 11.99
C LEU A 83 9.07 -17.06 12.57
N ILE A 84 9.89 -18.03 12.16
CA ILE A 84 11.24 -18.19 12.70
C ILE A 84 12.21 -17.29 11.91
N SER A 85 12.83 -16.31 12.56
CA SER A 85 13.70 -15.33 11.92
C SER A 85 14.89 -14.90 12.77
N GLY A 86 15.88 -14.23 12.16
CA GLY A 86 17.04 -13.68 12.83
C GLY A 86 16.72 -12.32 13.44
N LEU A 87 16.21 -12.29 14.67
CA LEU A 87 15.66 -11.09 15.32
C LEU A 87 16.69 -10.21 16.06
N GLY A 88 17.99 -10.42 15.85
CA GLY A 88 19.04 -9.71 16.56
C GLY A 88 18.95 -9.94 18.08
N PRO A 89 18.84 -8.89 18.92
CA PRO A 89 18.74 -9.04 20.37
C PRO A 89 17.35 -9.49 20.85
N GLU A 90 16.33 -9.42 20.01
CA GLU A 90 14.96 -9.76 20.41
C GLU A 90 14.70 -11.26 20.35
N ARG A 91 13.83 -11.72 21.26
CA ARG A 91 13.44 -13.14 21.36
C ARG A 91 12.12 -13.42 20.65
N VAL A 92 11.13 -12.56 20.86
CA VAL A 92 9.80 -12.63 20.25
C VAL A 92 9.38 -11.22 19.84
N ILE A 93 8.79 -11.08 18.65
CA ILE A 93 8.15 -9.84 18.18
C ILE A 93 6.68 -10.11 17.91
N LEU A 94 5.81 -9.35 18.56
CA LEU A 94 4.37 -9.32 18.31
C LEU A 94 4.06 -8.10 17.46
N GLY A 95 3.92 -8.35 16.16
CA GLY A 95 3.72 -7.30 15.16
C GLY A 95 2.27 -6.85 15.00
N LEU A 96 2.02 -6.11 13.92
CA LEU A 96 0.71 -5.55 13.60
C LEU A 96 -0.43 -6.58 13.55
N PRO A 97 -0.26 -7.81 13.00
CA PRO A 97 -1.32 -8.81 13.01
C PRO A 97 -1.79 -9.17 14.42
N TRP A 98 -0.87 -9.32 15.37
CA TRP A 98 -1.21 -9.64 16.76
C TRP A 98 -1.98 -8.49 17.42
N LEU A 99 -1.55 -7.25 17.18
CA LEU A 99 -2.23 -6.05 17.68
C LEU A 99 -3.66 -5.92 17.13
N GLN A 100 -3.88 -6.29 15.87
CA GLN A 100 -5.20 -6.23 15.24
C GLN A 100 -6.13 -7.33 15.74
N ASP A 101 -5.63 -8.56 15.87
CA ASP A 101 -6.45 -9.71 16.25
C ASP A 101 -6.90 -9.63 17.71
N HIS A 102 -6.03 -9.14 18.59
CA HIS A 102 -6.34 -9.07 20.02
C HIS A 102 -6.80 -7.71 20.51
N ASN A 103 -6.50 -6.63 19.76
CA ASN A 103 -6.85 -5.25 20.04
C ASN A 103 -6.75 -4.86 21.53
N PRO A 104 -5.59 -5.07 22.17
CA PRO A 104 -5.42 -4.82 23.60
C PRO A 104 -5.32 -3.31 23.91
N ASP A 105 -5.72 -2.95 25.12
CA ASP A 105 -5.34 -1.67 25.73
C ASP A 105 -3.97 -1.82 26.37
N ILE A 106 -2.99 -1.05 25.88
CA ILE A 106 -1.62 -1.09 26.37
C ILE A 106 -1.34 0.25 27.05
N ASP A 107 -0.95 0.19 28.33
CA ASP A 107 -0.32 1.31 28.99
C ASP A 107 1.15 1.35 28.61
N TRP A 108 1.48 2.29 27.72
CA TRP A 108 2.83 2.44 27.15
C TRP A 108 3.88 2.88 28.17
N VAL A 109 3.48 3.45 29.31
CA VAL A 109 4.39 3.85 30.39
C VAL A 109 4.69 2.66 31.30
N THR A 110 3.67 1.90 31.70
CA THR A 110 3.81 0.85 32.71
C THR A 110 4.14 -0.53 32.15
N GLY A 111 3.87 -0.81 30.87
CA GLY A 111 4.05 -2.17 30.36
C GLY A 111 2.79 -3.03 30.39
N VAL A 112 1.74 -2.55 31.05
CA VAL A 112 0.56 -3.37 31.35
C VAL A 112 -0.33 -3.51 30.12
N VAL A 113 -0.73 -4.74 29.85
CA VAL A 113 -1.62 -5.10 28.74
C VAL A 113 -2.94 -5.60 29.31
N HIS A 114 -4.02 -4.92 28.94
CA HIS A 114 -5.38 -5.30 29.30
C HIS A 114 -6.15 -5.70 28.05
N PHE A 115 -6.78 -6.87 28.09
CA PHE A 115 -7.65 -7.30 27.01
C PHE A 115 -9.06 -6.80 27.28
N ARG A 116 -9.62 -6.08 26.31
CA ARG A 116 -11.00 -5.65 26.38
C ARG A 116 -11.91 -6.88 26.48
N PRO A 117 -12.93 -6.88 27.35
CA PRO A 117 -13.96 -7.91 27.35
C PRO A 117 -14.53 -8.05 25.94
N ARG A 118 -14.86 -9.26 25.50
CA ARG A 118 -15.55 -9.50 24.23
C ARG A 118 -16.92 -8.79 24.26
N ARG A 119 -16.96 -7.50 23.92
CA ARG A 119 -18.21 -6.76 23.76
C ARG A 119 -18.84 -7.25 22.47
N LYS A 120 -20.01 -7.89 22.59
CA LYS A 120 -20.97 -7.99 21.47
C LYS A 120 -21.39 -6.56 21.12
N ILE A 121 -20.61 -5.87 20.30
CA ILE A 121 -21.06 -4.65 19.66
C ILE A 121 -22.04 -5.12 18.60
N MET A 122 -23.33 -5.08 18.94
CA MET A 122 -24.40 -5.30 17.99
C MET A 122 -24.47 -4.06 17.10
N ILE A 123 -23.55 -3.98 16.13
CA ILE A 123 -23.66 -2.98 15.09
C ILE A 123 -24.86 -3.44 14.26
N LYS A 124 -26.01 -2.77 14.39
CA LYS A 124 -27.04 -2.77 13.34
C LYS A 124 -26.47 -2.03 12.13
N ARG A 125 -25.42 -2.60 11.53
CA ARG A 125 -25.01 -2.29 10.18
C ARG A 125 -26.04 -3.01 9.32
N PRO A 126 -26.77 -2.34 8.44
CA PRO A 126 -27.16 -3.03 7.23
C PRO A 126 -25.84 -3.40 6.55
N MET A 127 -25.37 -4.63 6.78
CA MET A 127 -24.18 -5.16 6.14
C MET A 127 -24.51 -5.35 4.67
N LYS A 128 -24.40 -4.28 3.90
CA LYS A 128 -23.80 -4.42 2.58
C LYS A 128 -22.31 -4.18 2.77
N PRO A 129 -21.44 -5.16 2.52
CA PRO A 129 -20.03 -4.86 2.31
C PRO A 129 -19.95 -3.78 1.23
N PHE A 130 -18.92 -2.93 1.32
CA PHE A 130 -18.65 -2.00 0.24
C PHE A 130 -18.11 -2.81 -0.94
N ILE A 131 -19.03 -3.27 -1.78
CA ILE A 131 -18.74 -3.98 -3.02
C ILE A 131 -18.32 -2.90 -4.02
N GLY A 132 -17.04 -2.89 -4.38
CA GLY A 132 -16.59 -2.14 -5.54
C GLY A 132 -17.32 -2.70 -6.74
N ILE A 133 -17.70 -1.84 -7.68
CA ILE A 133 -18.58 -2.24 -8.79
C ILE A 133 -17.85 -3.16 -9.81
N LEU A 134 -16.57 -3.48 -9.54
CA LEU A 134 -15.73 -4.46 -10.24
C LEU A 134 -15.55 -5.78 -9.47
N ASP A 135 -16.06 -5.87 -8.24
CA ASP A 135 -16.01 -7.09 -7.43
C ASP A 135 -17.29 -7.89 -7.69
N GLU A 136 -17.24 -8.80 -8.66
CA GLU A 136 -18.30 -9.79 -8.84
C GLU A 136 -18.23 -10.85 -7.72
N THR A 137 -19.09 -10.74 -6.71
CA THR A 137 -19.53 -11.94 -5.98
C THR A 137 -20.81 -12.44 -6.60
N LYS A 138 -20.77 -13.65 -7.18
CA LYS A 138 -21.96 -14.40 -7.61
C LYS A 138 -22.98 -14.44 -6.47
N GLU A 139 -24.17 -13.91 -6.71
CA GLU A 139 -25.32 -14.12 -5.84
C GLU A 139 -25.67 -15.62 -5.85
N LEU A 140 -25.66 -16.26 -4.68
CA LEU A 140 -26.36 -17.54 -4.50
C LEU A 140 -27.70 -17.24 -3.83
N ASP A 141 -28.74 -17.42 -4.62
CA ASP A 141 -30.12 -17.57 -4.21
C ASP A 141 -30.25 -18.65 -3.13
N THR A 142 -30.90 -18.33 -2.01
CA THR A 142 -31.59 -19.35 -1.21
C THR A 142 -32.88 -18.77 -0.66
N GLY A 143 -33.97 -19.05 -1.38
CA GLY A 143 -35.32 -18.88 -0.88
C GLY A 143 -35.74 -20.01 0.06
N ILE A 144 -36.19 -19.60 1.25
CA ILE A 144 -37.35 -20.10 2.04
C ILE A 144 -37.36 -21.58 2.48
N LEU A 145 -37.31 -21.84 3.80
CA LEU A 145 -38.42 -22.43 4.59
C LEU A 145 -38.09 -22.59 6.09
N ASP A 146 -38.96 -21.97 6.90
CA ASP A 146 -39.44 -22.30 8.24
C ASP A 146 -38.52 -22.78 9.40
N LYS A 147 -38.47 -21.88 10.40
CA LYS A 147 -38.83 -22.09 11.82
C LYS A 147 -38.05 -23.11 12.70
N VAL A 148 -37.32 -22.46 13.63
CA VAL A 148 -37.35 -22.60 15.11
C VAL A 148 -36.14 -23.28 15.78
N GLU A 149 -35.68 -22.52 16.77
CA GLU A 149 -34.88 -22.81 17.97
C GLU A 149 -33.37 -23.05 17.85
N ASP A 150 -32.66 -22.13 18.53
CA ASP A 150 -31.28 -22.16 18.99
C ASP A 150 -30.23 -22.65 18.00
N ASP A 151 -29.60 -21.70 17.32
CA ASP A 151 -28.21 -21.87 16.90
C ASP A 151 -27.43 -20.55 16.97
N GLU A 152 -26.41 -20.56 17.85
CA GLU A 152 -25.28 -19.66 17.80
C GLU A 152 -24.56 -19.82 16.45
N VAL A 153 -24.78 -18.91 15.50
CA VAL A 153 -23.91 -18.84 14.31
C VAL A 153 -22.63 -18.11 14.68
N LEU A 154 -21.65 -18.91 15.11
CA LEU A 154 -20.23 -18.58 15.12
C LEU A 154 -19.81 -18.28 13.67
N ILE A 155 -19.25 -17.09 13.40
CA ILE A 155 -18.55 -16.84 12.12
C ILE A 155 -17.26 -17.66 12.15
N ARG A 156 -17.40 -18.95 11.86
CA ARG A 156 -16.37 -19.82 11.30
C ARG A 156 -16.63 -19.83 9.81
N SER A 157 -15.81 -19.12 9.03
CA SER A 157 -15.63 -19.48 7.63
C SER A 157 -14.80 -20.76 7.57
N PHE A 158 -15.42 -21.90 7.88
CA PHE A 158 -14.97 -23.18 7.33
C PHE A 158 -15.70 -23.33 6.00
N ILE A 159 -14.97 -23.16 4.90
CA ILE A 159 -15.24 -23.96 3.71
C ILE A 159 -14.93 -25.39 4.18
N LYS A 160 -15.92 -26.29 4.18
CA LYS A 160 -15.66 -27.71 4.37
C LYS A 160 -16.21 -28.49 3.18
N GLY A 161 -15.30 -29.24 2.58
CA GLY A 161 -15.42 -30.06 1.39
C GLY A 161 -14.33 -29.64 0.41
N GLU A 162 -13.15 -30.24 0.31
CA GLU A 162 -12.55 -31.46 0.87
C GLU A 162 -11.03 -31.31 0.67
N GLU A 163 -10.24 -31.85 1.60
CA GLU A 163 -8.80 -32.22 1.54
C GLU A 163 -7.70 -31.17 1.21
N ASP A 164 -6.81 -30.99 2.19
CA ASP A 164 -5.42 -30.51 2.13
C ASP A 164 -5.06 -29.29 1.26
N SER A 165 -4.96 -28.12 1.89
CA SER A 165 -3.88 -27.16 1.61
C SER A 165 -3.77 -26.10 2.72
N ASP A 166 -2.55 -25.96 3.26
CA ASP A 166 -2.16 -25.01 4.30
C ASP A 166 -1.97 -23.60 3.74
N GLU A 167 -3.05 -22.88 3.37
CA GLU A 167 -2.94 -21.47 2.98
C GLU A 167 -3.05 -20.51 4.18
N VAL A 168 -1.91 -19.94 4.60
CA VAL A 168 -1.84 -18.84 5.57
C VAL A 168 -2.00 -17.49 4.85
N GLN A 169 -3.20 -16.88 4.96
CA GLN A 169 -3.43 -15.50 4.52
C GLN A 169 -2.77 -14.48 5.47
N ILE A 170 -1.70 -13.83 5.00
CA ILE A 170 -1.11 -12.67 5.69
C ILE A 170 -1.83 -11.40 5.23
N ASN A 171 -2.80 -10.93 6.03
CA ASN A 171 -3.44 -9.62 5.86
C ASN A 171 -2.45 -8.49 6.22
N THR A 172 -1.58 -8.15 5.28
CA THR A 172 -1.05 -6.78 5.23
C THR A 172 -2.20 -5.89 4.78
N LYS A 173 -2.52 -4.84 5.53
CA LYS A 173 -3.42 -3.78 5.04
C LYS A 173 -2.73 -3.10 3.85
N LEU A 174 -2.90 -3.68 2.69
CA LEU A 174 -2.63 -3.04 1.42
C LEU A 174 -3.62 -1.88 1.33
N SER A 175 -3.13 -0.67 1.06
CA SER A 175 -4.04 0.38 0.62
C SER A 175 -4.79 -0.11 -0.62
N ALA A 176 -5.99 0.39 -0.91
CA ALA A 176 -6.73 0.02 -2.12
C ALA A 176 -5.86 0.13 -3.40
N SER A 177 -4.94 1.10 -3.43
CA SER A 177 -3.93 1.26 -4.49
C SER A 177 -2.87 0.15 -4.54
N GLN A 178 -2.51 -0.46 -3.43
CA GLN A 178 -1.58 -1.59 -3.36
C GLN A 178 -2.27 -2.93 -3.70
N VAL A 179 -3.55 -3.10 -3.36
CA VAL A 179 -4.37 -4.25 -3.80
C VAL A 179 -4.49 -4.26 -5.32
N LEU A 180 -4.79 -3.10 -5.93
CA LEU A 180 -4.87 -2.94 -7.39
C LEU A 180 -3.52 -3.16 -8.09
N ALA A 181 -2.40 -2.81 -7.45
CA ALA A 181 -1.07 -3.04 -7.99
C ALA A 181 -0.65 -4.53 -7.93
N GLN A 182 -1.13 -5.28 -6.94
CA GLN A 182 -0.87 -6.72 -6.82
C GLN A 182 -1.80 -7.59 -7.69
N ALA A 183 -2.95 -7.07 -8.13
CA ALA A 183 -3.85 -7.74 -9.07
C ALA A 183 -3.27 -7.89 -10.51
N HIS A 184 -2.01 -7.48 -10.74
CA HIS A 184 -1.38 -7.48 -12.06
C HIS A 184 -0.82 -8.84 -12.55
N GLU A 185 -1.16 -9.96 -11.92
CA GLU A 185 -0.80 -11.32 -12.39
C GLU A 185 -1.99 -12.19 -12.81
N VAL A 186 -3.17 -11.60 -13.07
CA VAL A 186 -4.30 -12.31 -13.70
C VAL A 186 -4.38 -11.90 -15.17
N LYS A 187 -4.52 -12.87 -16.10
CA LYS A 187 -4.74 -12.61 -17.53
C LYS A 187 -5.85 -11.56 -17.69
N ALA A 188 -5.52 -10.44 -18.33
CA ALA A 188 -6.42 -9.30 -18.45
C ALA A 188 -7.70 -9.69 -19.21
N LYS A 189 -8.83 -9.73 -18.51
CA LYS A 189 -10.15 -9.73 -19.14
C LYS A 189 -10.29 -8.45 -20.00
N PRO A 190 -10.99 -8.50 -21.15
CA PRO A 190 -11.26 -7.31 -21.96
C PRO A 190 -12.00 -6.25 -21.14
N LEU A 191 -11.78 -4.97 -21.47
CA LEU A 191 -12.27 -3.82 -20.69
C LEU A 191 -13.80 -3.82 -20.59
N GLU A 192 -14.46 -4.32 -21.62
CA GLU A 192 -15.91 -4.43 -21.77
C GLU A 192 -16.52 -5.47 -20.82
N GLU A 193 -15.76 -6.50 -20.42
CA GLU A 193 -16.17 -7.48 -19.42
C GLU A 193 -15.94 -7.00 -17.99
N LEU A 194 -15.02 -6.04 -17.81
CA LEU A 194 -14.76 -5.42 -16.51
C LEU A 194 -15.75 -4.30 -16.22
N LEU A 195 -16.27 -3.62 -17.24
CA LEU A 195 -17.16 -2.48 -17.03
C LEU A 195 -18.61 -2.93 -16.84
N PRO A 196 -19.23 -2.59 -15.71
CA PRO A 196 -20.65 -2.82 -15.49
C PRO A 196 -21.50 -2.13 -16.53
N ALA A 197 -22.64 -2.72 -16.90
CA ALA A 197 -23.49 -2.25 -18.00
C ALA A 197 -23.88 -0.77 -17.90
N TYR A 198 -24.08 -0.24 -16.69
CA TYR A 198 -24.44 1.17 -16.51
C TYR A 198 -23.26 2.16 -16.75
N LEU A 199 -22.04 1.66 -16.91
CA LEU A 199 -20.84 2.41 -17.30
C LEU A 199 -20.43 2.19 -18.76
N SER A 200 -21.21 1.44 -19.54
CA SER A 200 -20.90 1.14 -20.96
C SER A 200 -20.69 2.41 -21.79
N ASP A 201 -21.44 3.47 -21.49
CA ASP A 201 -21.35 4.74 -22.22
C ASP A 201 -20.06 5.51 -21.92
N TYR A 202 -19.33 5.13 -20.87
CA TYR A 202 -18.10 5.77 -20.41
C TYR A 202 -16.86 4.91 -20.64
N VAL A 203 -16.94 3.84 -21.43
CA VAL A 203 -15.80 2.95 -21.75
C VAL A 203 -14.57 3.76 -22.18
N ASP A 204 -14.80 4.84 -22.95
CA ASP A 204 -13.76 5.75 -23.42
C ASP A 204 -12.95 6.41 -22.28
N ARG A 205 -13.53 6.60 -21.10
CA ARG A 205 -12.88 7.17 -19.90
C ARG A 205 -11.97 6.19 -19.19
N PHE A 206 -12.16 4.88 -19.40
CA PHE A 206 -11.35 3.82 -18.80
C PHE A 206 -10.23 3.32 -19.73
N GLU A 207 -10.33 3.61 -21.04
CA GLU A 207 -9.33 3.24 -22.02
C GLU A 207 -7.97 3.95 -21.81
N LYS A 208 -6.91 3.15 -21.63
CA LYS A 208 -5.54 3.66 -21.48
C LYS A 208 -5.09 4.51 -22.68
N LYS A 209 -5.38 4.05 -23.90
CA LYS A 209 -4.91 4.70 -25.14
C LYS A 209 -5.52 6.09 -25.33
N LYS A 210 -6.80 6.27 -25.00
CA LYS A 210 -7.49 7.57 -25.10
C LYS A 210 -6.95 8.61 -24.12
N ALA A 211 -6.31 8.17 -23.02
CA ALA A 211 -5.61 9.05 -22.10
C ALA A 211 -4.21 9.48 -22.61
N GLU A 212 -3.67 8.85 -23.64
CA GLU A 212 -2.37 9.20 -24.24
C GLU A 212 -2.55 10.24 -25.36
N ARG A 213 -3.05 11.43 -25.01
CA ARG A 213 -3.32 12.51 -25.97
C ARG A 213 -2.82 13.85 -25.45
N PHE A 214 -2.34 14.71 -26.34
CA PHE A 214 -2.03 16.09 -25.98
C PHE A 214 -3.33 16.83 -25.57
N PRO A 215 -3.35 17.49 -24.39
CA PRO A 215 -4.57 18.14 -23.91
C PRO A 215 -4.94 19.36 -24.77
N PRO A 216 -6.26 19.60 -25.00
CA PRO A 216 -6.72 20.80 -25.71
C PRO A 216 -6.44 22.05 -24.87
N SER A 217 -6.22 23.19 -25.52
CA SER A 217 -6.08 24.46 -24.81
C SER A 217 -7.39 24.86 -24.13
N ARG A 218 -7.27 25.39 -22.92
CA ARG A 218 -8.38 25.80 -22.06
C ARG A 218 -8.05 27.14 -21.39
N PRO A 219 -9.06 27.90 -20.91
CA PRO A 219 -8.82 29.17 -20.19
C PRO A 219 -7.97 29.02 -18.92
N TYR A 220 -7.93 27.81 -18.37
CA TYR A 220 -7.20 27.44 -17.16
C TYR A 220 -5.94 26.61 -17.48
N ASP A 221 -5.37 26.77 -18.66
CA ASP A 221 -4.04 26.25 -18.98
C ASP A 221 -3.03 26.71 -17.93
N HIS A 222 -2.07 25.85 -17.60
CA HIS A 222 -1.11 26.09 -16.54
C HIS A 222 -0.16 27.24 -16.93
N ALA A 223 -0.38 28.41 -16.33
CA ALA A 223 0.52 29.54 -16.40
C ALA A 223 1.65 29.40 -15.37
N ILE A 224 2.86 29.79 -15.77
CA ILE A 224 4.05 29.81 -14.92
C ILE A 224 4.47 31.28 -14.77
N ASP A 225 3.82 31.99 -13.85
CA ASP A 225 4.08 33.41 -13.61
C ASP A 225 5.39 33.59 -12.86
N LEU A 226 6.35 34.30 -13.44
CA LEU A 226 7.68 34.51 -12.86
C LEU A 226 7.73 35.84 -12.12
N LYS A 227 8.53 35.92 -11.05
CA LYS A 227 8.84 37.18 -10.36
C LYS A 227 9.55 38.16 -11.29
N LEU A 228 9.41 39.46 -11.02
CA LEU A 228 9.96 40.55 -11.85
C LEU A 228 11.50 40.51 -11.97
N ASP A 229 12.19 39.98 -10.97
CA ASP A 229 13.65 39.86 -10.92
C ASP A 229 14.18 38.57 -11.58
N PHE A 230 13.30 37.81 -12.24
CA PHE A 230 13.66 36.54 -12.85
C PHE A 230 14.73 36.71 -13.95
N LYS A 231 15.81 35.94 -13.80
CA LYS A 231 16.83 35.76 -14.83
C LYS A 231 16.91 34.30 -15.26
N PRO A 232 16.77 33.99 -16.56
CA PRO A 232 17.00 32.63 -17.07
C PRO A 232 18.36 32.11 -16.63
N ARG A 233 18.41 30.84 -16.21
CA ARG A 233 19.68 30.16 -15.88
C ARG A 233 19.70 28.81 -16.57
N ASP A 234 20.88 28.48 -17.09
CA ASP A 234 21.16 27.12 -17.52
C ASP A 234 21.37 26.21 -16.31
N CYS A 235 21.24 24.91 -16.52
CA CYS A 235 21.41 23.90 -15.51
C CYS A 235 22.62 22.99 -15.77
N LYS A 236 23.06 22.33 -14.70
CA LYS A 236 24.03 21.23 -14.82
C LYS A 236 23.36 20.03 -15.46
N ILE A 237 24.09 19.33 -16.32
CA ILE A 237 23.72 18.02 -16.83
C ILE A 237 24.19 16.99 -15.81
N TYR A 238 23.28 16.10 -15.38
CA TYR A 238 23.64 14.99 -14.51
C TYR A 238 24.06 13.79 -15.34
N SER A 239 25.19 13.18 -14.97
CA SER A 239 25.64 11.94 -15.59
C SER A 239 24.66 10.82 -15.24
N LEU A 240 24.25 10.07 -16.25
CA LEU A 240 23.34 8.93 -16.11
C LEU A 240 24.10 7.61 -16.28
N SER A 241 23.76 6.62 -15.47
CA SER A 241 24.21 5.25 -15.67
C SER A 241 23.65 4.65 -16.96
N PRO A 242 24.23 3.59 -17.51
CA PRO A 242 23.72 2.96 -18.74
C PRO A 242 22.24 2.54 -18.65
N LYS A 243 21.79 2.10 -17.47
CA LYS A 243 20.38 1.75 -17.24
C LYS A 243 19.46 2.97 -17.28
N GLU A 244 19.91 4.08 -16.71
CA GLU A 244 19.16 5.34 -16.72
C GLU A 244 19.13 5.96 -18.12
N GLN A 245 20.18 5.79 -18.93
CA GLN A 245 20.19 6.25 -20.32
C GLN A 245 19.14 5.52 -21.16
N ILE A 246 19.05 4.19 -21.04
CA ILE A 246 18.02 3.39 -21.73
C ILE A 246 16.60 3.86 -21.34
N GLU A 247 16.36 4.08 -20.05
CA GLU A 247 15.06 4.57 -19.57
C GLU A 247 14.81 6.03 -19.97
N GLN A 248 15.86 6.85 -20.12
CA GLN A 248 15.75 8.22 -20.63
C GLN A 248 15.30 8.21 -22.08
N ASP A 249 15.96 7.45 -22.95
CA ASP A 249 15.65 7.42 -24.39
C ASP A 249 14.22 6.96 -24.60
N LYS A 250 13.81 5.91 -23.86
CA LYS A 250 12.42 5.45 -23.84
C LYS A 250 11.44 6.54 -23.36
N PHE A 251 11.78 7.27 -22.29
CA PHE A 251 10.96 8.37 -21.81
C PHE A 251 10.82 9.48 -22.88
N LEU A 252 11.92 9.84 -23.53
CA LEU A 252 11.94 10.88 -24.57
C LEU A 252 11.07 10.45 -25.75
N ASP A 253 11.29 9.27 -26.31
CA ASP A 253 10.54 8.73 -27.44
C ASP A 253 9.04 8.67 -27.15
N GLU A 254 8.67 8.14 -25.98
CA GLU A 254 7.26 8.04 -25.60
C GLU A 254 6.58 9.40 -25.46
N ASN A 255 7.25 10.38 -24.83
CA ASN A 255 6.67 11.69 -24.57
C ASN A 255 6.71 12.61 -25.81
N LEU A 256 7.70 12.46 -26.68
CA LEU A 256 7.74 13.11 -28.00
C LEU A 256 6.60 12.58 -28.87
N ARG A 257 6.42 11.25 -28.93
CA ARG A 257 5.31 10.61 -29.67
C ARG A 257 3.94 11.06 -29.17
N LYS A 258 3.78 11.22 -27.85
CA LYS A 258 2.54 11.74 -27.22
C LYS A 258 2.35 13.26 -27.40
N GLY A 259 3.39 13.97 -27.85
CA GLY A 259 3.41 15.43 -27.96
C GLY A 259 3.51 16.17 -26.61
N TYR A 260 3.82 15.46 -25.51
CA TYR A 260 3.95 16.06 -24.17
C TYR A 260 5.20 16.90 -24.02
N ILE A 261 6.24 16.59 -24.79
CA ILE A 261 7.49 17.34 -24.87
C ILE A 261 7.83 17.62 -26.33
N ARG A 262 8.71 18.59 -26.56
CA ARG A 262 9.27 18.90 -27.87
C ARG A 262 10.69 19.46 -27.72
N PRO A 263 11.55 19.34 -28.75
CA PRO A 263 12.82 20.05 -28.77
C PRO A 263 12.58 21.57 -28.62
N SER A 264 13.45 22.24 -27.88
CA SER A 264 13.33 23.68 -27.63
C SER A 264 14.69 24.36 -27.58
N LYS A 265 14.72 25.66 -27.90
CA LYS A 265 15.87 26.55 -27.73
C LYS A 265 15.63 27.50 -26.55
N SER A 266 15.25 26.95 -25.40
CA SER A 266 14.93 27.74 -24.20
C SER A 266 16.19 28.41 -23.64
N PRO A 267 16.11 29.67 -23.15
CA PRO A 267 17.23 30.33 -22.47
C PRO A 267 17.48 29.79 -21.05
N MET A 268 16.65 28.86 -20.56
CA MET A 268 16.83 28.16 -19.29
C MET A 268 16.55 26.67 -19.45
N ALA A 269 17.04 25.88 -18.51
CA ALA A 269 16.66 24.47 -18.40
C ALA A 269 16.69 24.03 -16.93
N SER A 270 16.01 22.93 -16.65
CA SER A 270 16.09 22.21 -15.37
C SER A 270 16.81 20.86 -15.56
N PRO A 271 17.60 20.40 -14.58
CA PRO A 271 18.23 19.09 -14.65
C PRO A 271 17.20 17.96 -14.73
N PHE A 272 17.58 16.86 -15.41
CA PHE A 272 16.82 15.63 -15.49
C PHE A 272 17.57 14.49 -14.80
N PHE A 273 16.88 13.67 -14.00
CA PHE A 273 17.46 12.53 -13.29
C PHE A 273 16.41 11.46 -12.98
N PHE A 274 16.85 10.33 -12.43
CA PHE A 274 15.96 9.24 -12.02
C PHE A 274 15.96 9.01 -10.52
N VAL A 275 14.81 8.56 -10.01
CA VAL A 275 14.64 8.08 -8.64
C VAL A 275 14.08 6.67 -8.68
N ALA A 276 14.64 5.77 -7.86
CA ALA A 276 14.13 4.41 -7.72
C ALA A 276 12.70 4.41 -7.16
N LYS A 277 11.81 3.64 -7.80
CA LYS A 277 10.52 3.28 -7.22
C LYS A 277 10.70 2.12 -6.24
N LYS A 278 9.64 1.82 -5.47
CA LYS A 278 9.62 0.68 -4.55
C LYS A 278 9.77 -0.66 -5.27
N GLU A 279 9.30 -0.73 -6.51
CA GLU A 279 9.46 -1.88 -7.40
C GLU A 279 10.91 -2.01 -7.85
N ALA A 280 11.50 -3.21 -7.69
CA ALA A 280 12.90 -3.45 -8.01
C ALA A 280 13.19 -3.16 -9.48
N GLY A 281 14.13 -2.25 -9.75
CA GLY A 281 14.54 -1.87 -11.10
C GLY A 281 13.67 -0.84 -11.79
N ALA A 282 12.54 -0.44 -11.21
CA ALA A 282 11.68 0.59 -11.81
C ALA A 282 12.18 2.00 -11.45
N LEU A 283 12.44 2.81 -12.46
CA LEU A 283 12.91 4.20 -12.31
C LEU A 283 11.78 5.20 -12.58
N ARG A 284 11.79 6.33 -11.87
CA ARG A 284 10.91 7.47 -12.12
C ARG A 284 11.73 8.62 -12.68
N PRO A 285 11.42 9.11 -13.90
CA PRO A 285 12.05 10.32 -14.43
C PRO A 285 11.58 11.52 -13.61
N CYS A 286 12.51 12.36 -13.21
CA CYS A 286 12.31 13.54 -12.38
C CYS A 286 13.01 14.74 -13.02
N GLN A 287 12.30 15.86 -13.12
CA GLN A 287 12.88 17.15 -13.48
C GLN A 287 13.03 18.00 -12.23
N ASP A 288 14.22 18.55 -12.00
CA ASP A 288 14.50 19.38 -10.83
C ASP A 288 14.08 20.83 -11.04
N TYR A 289 12.79 21.10 -10.86
CA TYR A 289 12.23 22.45 -10.93
C TYR A 289 12.39 23.28 -9.64
N ARG A 290 13.27 22.91 -8.68
CA ARG A 290 13.40 23.66 -7.42
C ARG A 290 13.75 25.14 -7.65
N ASP A 291 14.69 25.42 -8.56
CA ASP A 291 15.08 26.79 -8.88
C ASP A 291 13.95 27.57 -9.58
N LEU A 292 13.28 26.94 -10.54
CA LEU A 292 12.10 27.51 -11.21
C LEU A 292 11.01 27.85 -10.17
N ASN A 293 10.64 26.88 -9.34
CA ASN A 293 9.59 27.02 -8.32
C ASN A 293 9.87 28.15 -7.32
N ASN A 294 11.13 28.40 -6.96
CA ASN A 294 11.50 29.50 -6.06
C ASN A 294 11.29 30.89 -6.68
N ARG A 295 11.26 30.96 -8.02
CA ARG A 295 11.12 32.21 -8.77
C ARG A 295 9.76 32.37 -9.44
N THR A 296 8.93 31.34 -9.41
CA THR A 296 7.52 31.42 -9.77
C THR A 296 6.74 32.11 -8.65
N ILE A 297 5.75 32.93 -9.02
CA ILE A 297 4.77 33.51 -8.11
C ILE A 297 3.87 32.37 -7.63
N LYS A 298 3.74 32.23 -6.30
CA LYS A 298 2.95 31.14 -5.72
C LYS A 298 1.46 31.41 -5.95
N ASN A 299 0.79 30.49 -6.63
CA ASN A 299 -0.67 30.47 -6.69
C ASN A 299 -1.22 29.86 -5.39
N CYS A 300 -1.58 30.71 -4.43
CA CYS A 300 -2.16 30.31 -3.15
C CYS A 300 -3.68 30.03 -3.30
N TYR A 301 -4.04 29.10 -4.19
CA TYR A 301 -5.43 28.70 -4.36
C TYR A 301 -5.96 28.08 -3.05
N PRO A 302 -7.12 28.53 -2.53
CA PRO A 302 -7.64 28.05 -1.27
C PRO A 302 -8.13 26.61 -1.41
N LEU A 303 -7.38 25.68 -0.83
CA LEU A 303 -7.81 24.29 -0.71
C LEU A 303 -8.62 24.12 0.60
N PRO A 304 -9.76 23.43 0.57
CA PRO A 304 -10.54 23.16 1.77
C PRO A 304 -9.77 22.27 2.75
N LEU A 305 -10.05 22.41 4.05
CA LEU A 305 -9.50 21.53 5.06
C LEU A 305 -10.07 20.11 4.92
N VAL A 306 -9.23 19.11 5.21
CA VAL A 306 -9.64 17.71 5.13
C VAL A 306 -10.80 17.43 6.07
N THR A 307 -10.82 18.02 7.27
CA THR A 307 -11.92 17.92 8.23
C THR A 307 -13.25 18.38 7.64
N ASP A 308 -13.23 19.53 6.96
CA ASP A 308 -14.44 20.12 6.38
C ASP A 308 -14.96 19.27 5.21
N LEU A 309 -14.04 18.68 4.43
CA LEU A 309 -14.41 17.72 3.38
C LEU A 309 -15.05 16.45 3.98
N MET A 310 -14.49 15.92 5.07
CA MET A 310 -15.04 14.73 5.74
C MET A 310 -16.40 15.01 6.38
N ASP A 311 -16.61 16.21 6.93
CA ASP A 311 -17.87 16.62 7.52
C ASP A 311 -19.01 16.68 6.50
N LYS A 312 -18.72 17.16 5.27
CA LYS A 312 -19.68 17.16 4.16
C LYS A 312 -20.11 15.75 3.73
N LEU A 313 -19.30 14.75 4.02
CA LEU A 313 -19.52 13.35 3.64
C LEU A 313 -20.26 12.54 4.71
N LYS A 314 -20.47 13.08 5.92
CA LYS A 314 -21.05 12.35 7.07
C LYS A 314 -22.43 11.74 6.82
N THR A 315 -23.26 12.37 5.99
CA THR A 315 -24.62 11.89 5.71
C THR A 315 -24.67 10.91 4.53
N ALA A 316 -23.59 10.80 3.75
CA ALA A 316 -23.53 9.93 2.59
C ALA A 316 -23.40 8.46 3.03
N ARG A 317 -24.13 7.59 2.34
CA ARG A 317 -24.13 6.14 2.60
C ARG A 317 -23.34 5.34 1.57
N VAL A 318 -23.18 5.90 0.37
CA VAL A 318 -22.46 5.31 -0.75
C VAL A 318 -21.36 6.29 -1.14
N PHE A 319 -20.15 5.77 -1.31
CA PHE A 319 -19.00 6.54 -1.75
C PHE A 319 -18.56 6.03 -3.12
N THR A 320 -17.91 6.88 -3.90
CA THR A 320 -17.24 6.45 -5.13
C THR A 320 -15.96 7.26 -5.24
N LYS A 321 -14.86 6.55 -5.48
CA LYS A 321 -13.55 7.17 -5.66
C LYS A 321 -13.15 7.01 -7.12
N LEU A 322 -12.85 8.14 -7.76
CA LEU A 322 -12.31 8.19 -9.11
C LEU A 322 -10.88 8.71 -9.04
N ASP A 323 -9.95 8.04 -9.70
CA ASP A 323 -8.56 8.48 -9.82
C ASP A 323 -8.28 8.86 -11.27
N LEU A 324 -7.80 10.09 -11.48
CA LEU A 324 -7.49 10.58 -12.82
C LEU A 324 -6.10 10.10 -13.24
N ARG A 325 -6.07 9.28 -14.29
CA ARG A 325 -4.82 8.83 -14.88
C ARG A 325 -4.01 10.01 -15.41
N ASN A 326 -2.73 10.06 -15.03
CA ASN A 326 -1.80 11.13 -15.42
C ASN A 326 -2.38 12.54 -15.19
N GLY A 327 -3.03 12.77 -14.04
CA GLY A 327 -3.79 13.99 -13.76
C GLY A 327 -3.11 15.30 -14.18
N TYR A 328 -1.82 15.46 -13.91
CA TYR A 328 -1.05 16.65 -14.31
C TYR A 328 -0.91 16.81 -15.83
N ASN A 329 -0.68 15.72 -16.57
CA ASN A 329 -0.50 15.75 -18.02
C ASN A 329 -1.81 16.05 -18.78
N ASN A 330 -2.96 16.02 -18.10
CA ASN A 330 -4.24 16.42 -18.68
C ASN A 330 -4.41 17.95 -18.75
N ILE A 331 -3.49 18.72 -18.17
CA ILE A 331 -3.48 20.18 -18.19
C ILE A 331 -2.32 20.65 -19.07
N ARG A 332 -2.63 21.47 -20.08
CA ARG A 332 -1.63 22.04 -20.99
C ARG A 332 -0.88 23.17 -20.30
N ILE A 333 0.42 23.32 -20.57
CA ILE A 333 1.16 24.55 -20.23
C ILE A 333 0.72 25.67 -21.18
N LYS A 334 0.38 26.83 -20.63
CA LYS A 334 -0.08 28.00 -21.38
C LYS A 334 0.88 28.34 -22.52
N ASP A 335 0.33 28.67 -23.69
CA ASP A 335 1.14 29.09 -24.82
C ASP A 335 1.97 30.34 -24.47
N GLY A 336 3.26 30.29 -24.80
CA GLY A 336 4.25 31.30 -24.38
C GLY A 336 5.01 30.95 -23.10
N ASP A 337 4.50 30.04 -22.26
CA ASP A 337 5.16 29.64 -21.00
C ASP A 337 5.97 28.34 -21.10
N GLN A 338 5.79 27.59 -22.21
CA GLN A 338 6.39 26.27 -22.42
C GLN A 338 7.91 26.23 -22.24
N TRP A 339 8.61 27.30 -22.61
CA TRP A 339 10.08 27.39 -22.48
C TRP A 339 10.54 27.38 -21.02
N LYS A 340 9.69 27.81 -20.08
CA LYS A 340 9.99 27.87 -18.64
C LYS A 340 10.13 26.48 -18.03
N ALA A 341 9.40 25.50 -18.59
CA ALA A 341 9.45 24.09 -18.20
C ALA A 341 10.44 23.26 -19.04
N ALA A 342 11.42 23.91 -19.68
CA ALA A 342 12.46 23.18 -20.39
C ALA A 342 13.34 22.39 -19.40
N PHE A 343 13.72 21.19 -19.80
CA PHE A 343 14.70 20.36 -19.09
C PHE A 343 15.82 19.95 -20.04
N LYS A 344 16.96 19.57 -19.48
CA LYS A 344 18.14 19.16 -20.24
C LYS A 344 18.55 17.74 -19.85
N THR A 345 18.75 16.92 -20.87
CA THR A 345 19.32 15.58 -20.78
C THR A 345 20.75 15.58 -21.35
N PRO A 346 21.60 14.59 -21.00
CA PRO A 346 22.97 14.47 -21.53
C PRO A 346 23.06 14.35 -23.05
#